data_AF-Q144X0-F1
#
_entry.id   AF-Q144X0-F1
#
_cell.length_a   1.000
_cell.length_b   1.000
_cell.length_c   1.000
_cell.angle_alpha   90.00
_cell.angle_beta   90.00
_cell.angle_gamma   90.00
#
_symmetry.space_group_name_H-M   'P 1'
#
loop_
_entity.id
_entity.type
_entity.pdbx_description
1 polymer ?
#
loop_
_entity_poly.entity_id
_entity_poly.type
_entity_poly.pdbx_seq_one_letter_code
_entity_poly.pdbx_strand_id
1 'polypeptide(L)'
;METSLLRYTDLPISDRAAFELVCARHGFAPAHFDISACADPDDAAHERLVTVRRGGWAQSYHDRHGQWVRQFEADLTCRFFK
;
A
#
# COMPACT_ATOMS: atom_id res chain seq x y z
N MET A 1 2.41 -22.63 6.33
CA MET A 1 2.78 -21.22 6.49
C MET A 1 1.58 -20.41 6.04
N GLU A 2 0.82 -19.88 7.00
CA GLU A 2 -0.39 -19.10 6.72
C GLU A 2 0.02 -17.63 6.67
N THR A 3 0.27 -17.14 5.46
CA THR A 3 0.46 -15.70 5.25
C THR A 3 -0.86 -15.00 5.54
N SER A 4 -0.83 -14.07 6.49
CA SER A 4 -2.04 -13.33 6.87
C SER A 4 -2.26 -12.21 5.86
N LEU A 5 -3.27 -12.40 5.01
CA LEU A 5 -3.74 -11.37 4.07
C LEU A 5 -4.62 -10.37 4.82
N LEU A 6 -4.00 -9.26 5.19
CA LEU A 6 -4.63 -8.09 5.77
C LEU A 6 -5.25 -7.25 4.65
N ARG A 7 -6.46 -6.74 4.88
CA ARG A 7 -7.11 -5.81 3.95
C ARG A 7 -6.68 -4.39 4.26
N TYR A 8 -6.87 -3.47 3.32
CA TYR A 8 -6.70 -2.03 3.53
C TYR A 8 -7.29 -1.52 4.87
N THR A 9 -8.46 -2.02 5.27
CA THR A 9 -9.14 -1.62 6.52
C THR A 9 -8.41 -2.06 7.78
N ASP A 10 -7.62 -3.13 7.69
CA ASP A 10 -6.83 -3.70 8.78
C ASP A 10 -5.48 -2.98 8.96
N LEU A 11 -5.05 -2.22 7.94
CA LEU A 11 -3.87 -1.37 8.05
C LEU A 11 -4.04 -0.33 9.17
N PRO A 12 -2.94 0.04 9.84
CA PRO A 12 -2.97 1.08 10.85
C PRO A 12 -3.52 2.38 10.26
N ILE A 13 -4.28 3.11 11.08
CA ILE A 13 -4.96 4.35 10.68
C ILE A 13 -3.98 5.35 10.05
N SER A 14 -2.75 5.41 10.56
CA SER A 14 -1.70 6.29 10.03
C SER A 14 -1.36 6.00 8.57
N ASP A 15 -1.24 4.73 8.20
CA ASP A 15 -0.96 4.29 6.83
C ASP A 15 -2.12 4.61 5.88
N ARG A 16 -3.34 4.32 6.33
CA ARG A 16 -4.55 4.60 5.56
C ARG A 16 -4.68 6.10 5.29
N ALA A 17 -4.51 6.92 6.32
CA ALA A 17 -4.60 8.37 6.20
C ALA A 17 -3.51 8.94 5.27
N ALA A 18 -2.27 8.43 5.38
CA ALA A 18 -1.18 8.84 4.49
C ALA A 18 -1.47 8.47 3.03
N PHE A 19 -1.96 7.25 2.78
CA PHE A 19 -2.38 6.80 1.46
C PHE A 19 -3.53 7.67 0.89
N GLU A 20 -4.57 7.92 1.67
CA GLU A 20 -5.71 8.77 1.27
C GLU A 20 -5.26 10.20 0.92
N LEU A 21 -4.32 10.74 1.71
CA LEU A 21 -3.74 12.06 1.47
C LEU A 21 -2.98 12.11 0.14
N VAL A 22 -2.16 11.10 -0.15
CA VAL A 22 -1.43 10.98 -1.42
C VAL A 22 -2.41 10.89 -2.58
N CYS A 23 -3.42 10.03 -2.49
CA CYS A 23 -4.44 9.94 -3.53
C CYS A 23 -5.12 11.30 -3.78
N ALA A 24 -5.58 11.98 -2.72
CA ALA A 24 -6.21 13.28 -2.81
C ALA A 24 -5.29 14.34 -3.44
N ARG A 25 -4.00 14.34 -3.08
CA ARG A 25 -2.99 15.26 -3.60
C ARG A 25 -2.76 15.12 -5.10
N HIS A 26 -2.87 13.89 -5.61
CA HIS A 26 -2.73 13.57 -7.03
C HIS A 26 -4.07 13.58 -7.80
N GLY A 27 -5.19 13.84 -7.13
CA GLY A 27 -6.53 13.87 -7.73
C GLY A 27 -7.13 12.48 -7.99
N PHE A 28 -6.64 11.45 -7.28
CA PHE A 28 -7.20 10.10 -7.33
C PHE A 28 -8.07 9.82 -6.09
N ALA A 29 -9.09 8.97 -6.27
CA ALA A 29 -9.86 8.44 -5.15
C ALA A 29 -9.19 7.15 -4.61
N PRO A 30 -9.10 6.96 -3.29
CA PRO A 30 -8.58 5.73 -2.70
C PRO A 30 -9.35 4.48 -3.18
N ALA A 31 -10.66 4.63 -3.46
CA ALA A 31 -11.52 3.58 -4.00
C ALA A 31 -11.12 3.06 -5.39
N HIS A 32 -10.24 3.77 -6.12
CA HIS A 32 -9.71 3.29 -7.41
C HIS A 32 -8.57 2.28 -7.24
N PHE A 33 -8.08 2.09 -6.01
CA PHE A 33 -6.98 1.18 -5.72
C PHE A 33 -7.48 0.03 -4.85
N ASP A 34 -7.09 -1.19 -5.23
CA ASP A 34 -7.24 -2.38 -4.39
C ASP A 34 -5.93 -2.60 -3.64
N ILE A 35 -5.99 -2.57 -2.31
CA ILE A 35 -4.81 -2.66 -1.45
C ILE A 35 -4.94 -3.89 -0.58
N SER A 36 -3.97 -4.78 -0.71
CA SER A 36 -3.84 -6.00 0.07
C SER A 36 -2.48 -6.01 0.73
N ALA A 37 -2.41 -6.25 2.04
CA ALA A 37 -1.16 -6.38 2.76
C ALA A 37 -0.96 -7.84 3.19
N CYS A 38 0.22 -8.37 2.94
CA CYS A 38 0.61 -9.71 3.35
C CYS A 38 1.61 -9.56 4.49
N ALA A 39 1.21 -9.96 5.70
CA ALA A 39 2.14 -10.02 6.83
C ALA A 39 2.59 -11.47 7.01
N ASP A 40 3.89 -11.69 7.03
CA ASP A 40 4.44 -12.97 7.45
C ASP A 40 4.63 -12.92 8.99
N PRO A 41 3.98 -13.81 9.75
CA PRO A 41 4.04 -13.79 11.21
C PRO A 41 5.39 -14.30 11.76
N ASP A 42 6.23 -14.94 10.94
CA ASP A 42 7.57 -15.42 11.33
C ASP A 42 8.65 -14.36 11.04
N ASP A 43 8.31 -13.29 10.31
CA ASP A 43 9.22 -12.21 9.99
C ASP A 43 9.51 -11.34 11.23
N ALA A 44 10.67 -11.57 11.82
CA ALA A 44 11.13 -10.82 13.00
C ALA A 44 11.22 -9.31 12.76
N ALA A 45 11.33 -8.87 11.51
CA ALA A 45 11.37 -7.46 11.13
C ALA A 45 9.97 -6.83 10.95
N HIS A 46 8.88 -7.61 11.15
CA HIS A 46 7.49 -7.17 10.95
C HIS A 46 7.27 -6.55 9.56
N GLU A 47 8.02 -7.00 8.56
CA GLU A 47 7.92 -6.48 7.21
C GLU A 47 6.63 -7.00 6.57
N ARG A 48 5.72 -6.08 6.21
CA ARG A 48 4.49 -6.45 5.50
C ARG A 48 4.68 -6.14 4.03
N LEU A 49 4.21 -7.01 3.14
CA LEU A 49 4.21 -6.72 1.72
C LEU A 49 2.86 -6.12 1.33
N VAL A 50 2.84 -4.83 1.01
CA VAL A 50 1.64 -4.13 0.56
C VAL A 50 1.58 -4.14 -0.96
N THR A 51 0.59 -4.82 -1.52
CA THR A 51 0.27 -4.82 -2.94
C THR A 51 -0.84 -3.83 -3.23
N VAL A 52 -0.55 -2.85 -4.08
CA VAL A 52 -1.49 -1.85 -4.59
C VAL A 52 -1.81 -2.19 -6.04
N ARG A 53 -3.10 -2.30 -6.37
CA ARG A 53 -3.57 -2.60 -7.72
C ARG A 53 -4.50 -1.52 -8.24
N ARG A 54 -4.38 -1.17 -9.50
CA ARG A 54 -5.26 -0.22 -10.20
C ARG A 54 -5.30 -0.52 -11.68
N GLY A 55 -6.50 -0.76 -12.24
CA GLY A 55 -6.75 -0.78 -13.69
C GLY A 55 -5.87 -1.74 -14.51
N GLY A 56 -5.42 -2.85 -13.93
CA GLY A 56 -4.51 -3.83 -14.57
C GLY A 56 -3.05 -3.69 -14.16
N TRP A 57 -2.69 -2.65 -13.42
CA TRP A 57 -1.38 -2.51 -12.78
C TRP A 57 -1.41 -3.06 -11.36
N ALA A 58 -0.35 -3.75 -10.96
CA ALA A 58 -0.20 -4.31 -9.61
C ALA A 58 1.25 -4.14 -9.18
N GLN A 59 1.47 -3.39 -8.11
CA GLN A 59 2.80 -3.13 -7.56
C GLN A 59 2.84 -3.52 -6.10
N SER A 60 3.88 -4.26 -5.72
CA SER A 60 4.11 -4.67 -4.35
C SER A 60 5.25 -3.86 -3.74
N TYR A 61 5.07 -3.44 -2.50
CA TYR A 61 6.00 -2.64 -1.73
C TYR A 61 6.22 -3.25 -0.36
N HIS A 62 7.45 -3.22 0.13
CA HIS A 62 7.72 -3.60 1.52
C HIS A 62 7.35 -2.44 2.44
N ASP A 63 6.43 -2.72 3.34
CA ASP A 63 6.04 -1.86 4.44
C ASP A 63 6.90 -2.16 5.66
N ARG A 64 7.76 -1.19 5.98
CA ARG A 64 8.43 -1.05 7.28
C ARG A 64 7.96 0.26 7.89
N HIS A 65 6.95 0.22 8.75
CA HIS A 65 6.41 1.38 9.48
C HIS A 65 5.86 2.51 8.57
N GLY A 66 5.09 2.17 7.54
CA GLY A 66 4.43 3.11 6.63
C GLY A 66 5.32 3.64 5.51
N GLN A 67 6.47 3.03 5.28
CA GLN A 67 7.38 3.42 4.18
C GLN A 67 6.81 3.13 2.79
N TRP A 68 5.91 2.15 2.65
CA TRP A 68 5.33 1.81 1.36
C TRP A 68 4.54 2.98 0.75
N VAL A 69 3.86 3.80 1.56
CA VAL A 69 3.10 4.97 1.09
C VAL A 69 4.02 5.99 0.42
N ARG A 70 5.24 6.19 0.95
CA ARG A 70 6.24 7.09 0.34
C ARG A 70 6.72 6.57 -1.01
N GLN A 71 6.93 5.25 -1.12
CA GLN A 71 7.30 4.63 -2.38
C GLN A 71 6.17 4.73 -3.41
N PHE A 72 4.93 4.52 -2.97
CA PHE A 72 3.74 4.69 -3.79
C PHE A 72 3.54 6.14 -4.28
N GLU A 73 3.72 7.14 -3.41
CA GLU A 73 3.67 8.57 -3.80
C GLU A 73 4.73 8.90 -4.85
N ALA A 74 5.95 8.39 -4.67
CA ALA A 74 7.02 8.57 -5.65
C ALA A 74 6.67 7.94 -7.00
N ASP A 75 6.08 6.75 -7.00
CA ASP A 75 5.67 6.02 -8.21
C ASP A 75 4.51 6.71 -8.94
N LEU A 76 3.52 7.22 -8.19
CA LEU A 76 2.46 8.09 -8.70
C LEU A 76 3.02 9.37 -9.34
N THR A 77 4.00 10.00 -8.68
CA THR A 77 4.67 11.20 -9.20
C THR A 77 5.44 10.90 -10.49
N CYS A 78 6.11 9.74 -10.56
CA CYS A 78 6.84 9.28 -11.75
C CYS A 78 5.95 8.82 -12.92
N ARG A 79 4.61 8.92 -12.81
CA ARG A 79 3.62 8.53 -13.83
C ARG A 79 3.57 7.04 -14.19
N PHE A 80 3.94 6.14 -13.28
CA PHE A 80 3.80 4.70 -13.53
C PHE A 80 2.33 4.25 -13.62
N PHE A 81 1.41 4.99 -12.99
CA PHE A 81 -0.03 4.73 -13.01
C PHE A 81 -0.81 5.58 -14.04
N LYS A 82 -0.30 5.72 -15.27
CA LYS A 82 -0.95 6.50 -16.34
C LYS A 82 -1.92 5.70 -17.18
#